data_AF-N8QAA3-F1
#
_entry.id   AF-N8QAA3-F1
#
_cell.length_a   1.000
_cell.length_b   1.000
_cell.length_c   1.000
_cell.angle_alpha   90.00
_cell.angle_beta   90.00
_cell.angle_gamma   90.00
#
_symmetry.space_group_name_H-M   'P 1'
#
loop_
_entity.id
_entity.type
_entity.pdbx_description
1 polymer ?
#
loop_
_entity_poly.entity_id
_entity_poly.type
_entity_poly.pdbx_seq_one_letter_code
_entity_poly.pdbx_strand_id
1 'polypeptide(L)'
;MADGITDQAVGQLWEAVSTEPDERCWTYLPYSAPQSQQSLKDSLQNLVVFQYEGLFRQDCILKGHNRNTAWFSMIDDEWPELKNAYQQWLSPDNFDEHGFQKQKLSDFLIE
;
A
#
# COMPACT_ATOMS: atom_id res chain seq x y z
N MET A 1 -16.39 1.07 -5.29
CA MET A 1 -15.62 2.19 -4.73
C MET A 1 -14.94 1.70 -3.47
N ALA A 2 -13.74 1.16 -3.57
CA ALA A 2 -12.93 0.89 -2.38
C ALA A 2 -12.65 2.23 -1.72
N ASP A 3 -13.30 2.51 -0.59
CA ASP A 3 -12.99 3.68 0.22
C ASP A 3 -11.55 3.49 0.69
N GLY A 4 -10.62 4.18 0.02
CA GLY A 4 -9.20 4.07 0.27
C GLY A 4 -8.87 4.22 1.76
N ILE A 5 -7.68 3.79 2.16
CA ILE A 5 -7.33 3.64 3.57
C ILE A 5 -7.71 4.88 4.42
N THR A 6 -8.54 4.66 5.44
CA THR A 6 -9.04 5.74 6.30
C THR A 6 -7.92 6.34 7.16
N ASP A 7 -8.07 7.59 7.58
CA ASP A 7 -7.09 8.24 8.47
C ASP A 7 -6.89 7.47 9.78
N GLN A 8 -7.95 6.81 10.27
CA GLN A 8 -7.88 5.95 11.44
C GLN A 8 -7.00 4.71 11.19
N ALA A 9 -7.20 4.03 10.05
CA ALA A 9 -6.39 2.86 9.69
C ALA A 9 -4.92 3.24 9.47
N VAL A 10 -4.65 4.37 8.80
CA VAL A 10 -3.30 4.92 8.66
C VAL A 10 -2.67 5.18 10.03
N GLY A 11 -3.42 5.75 10.97
CA GLY A 11 -2.93 5.99 12.33
C GLY A 11 -2.52 4.70 13.05
N GLN A 12 -3.33 3.65 12.94
CA GLN A 12 -3.01 2.33 13.51
C GLN A 12 -1.75 1.72 12.91
N LEU A 13 -1.55 1.86 11.59
CA LEU A 13 -0.35 1.39 10.93
C LEU A 13 0.88 2.21 11.31
N TRP A 14 0.73 3.54 11.42
CA TRP A 14 1.81 4.42 11.80
C TRP A 14 2.31 4.16 13.22
N GLU A 15 1.44 3.78 14.16
CA GLU A 15 1.86 3.34 15.50
C GLU A 15 2.80 2.13 15.44
N ALA A 16 2.53 1.15 14.57
CA ALA A 16 3.40 0.01 14.35
C ALA A 16 4.72 0.40 13.64
N VAL A 17 4.64 1.25 12.62
CA VAL A 17 5.81 1.66 11.82
C VAL A 17 6.76 2.55 12.62
N SER A 18 6.24 3.52 13.36
CA SER A 18 7.05 4.50 14.10
C SER A 18 7.73 3.93 15.34
N THR A 19 7.31 2.75 15.80
CA THR A 19 7.87 2.07 16.98
C THR A 19 8.93 1.03 16.63
N GLU A 20 9.19 0.80 15.33
CA GLU A 20 10.17 -0.15 14.84
C GLU A 20 11.61 0.39 15.02
N PRO A 21 12.44 -0.23 15.88
CA PRO A 21 13.76 0.28 16.20
C PRO A 21 14.80 0.05 15.10
N ASP A 22 14.52 -0.83 14.13
CA ASP A 22 15.48 -1.21 13.09
C ASP A 22 14.90 -1.04 11.69
N GLU A 23 15.32 0.02 11.00
CA GLU A 23 14.93 0.31 9.62
C GLU A 23 15.31 -0.81 8.63
N ARG A 24 16.19 -1.73 9.01
CA ARG A 24 16.51 -2.92 8.19
C ARG A 24 15.35 -3.90 8.07
N CYS A 25 14.27 -3.77 8.84
CA CYS A 25 13.05 -4.57 8.59
C CYS A 25 12.43 -4.25 7.21
N TRP A 26 12.79 -3.12 6.59
CA TRP A 26 12.32 -2.68 5.26
C TRP A 26 13.18 -3.21 4.09
N THR A 27 14.16 -4.09 4.33
CA THR A 27 15.19 -4.50 3.36
C THR A 27 14.71 -5.21 2.09
N TYR A 28 13.46 -5.65 2.04
CA TYR A 28 12.93 -6.42 0.90
C TYR A 28 12.15 -5.59 -0.11
N LEU A 29 12.01 -4.29 0.13
CA LEU A 29 11.31 -3.37 -0.77
C LEU A 29 12.30 -2.40 -1.42
N PRO A 30 12.07 -2.00 -2.69
CA PRO A 30 12.91 -1.01 -3.38
C PRO A 30 12.69 0.43 -2.89
N TYR A 31 12.01 0.62 -1.74
CA TYR A 31 11.64 1.90 -1.17
C TYR A 31 12.14 2.01 0.27
N SER A 32 12.51 3.21 0.68
CA SER A 32 12.89 3.52 2.06
C SER A 32 11.70 3.46 3.01
N ALA A 33 11.97 3.26 4.30
CA ALA A 33 10.95 3.36 5.34
C ALA A 33 10.22 4.72 5.25
N PRO A 34 8.87 4.75 5.37
CA PRO A 34 8.11 5.98 5.31
C PRO A 34 8.50 6.91 6.47
N GLN A 35 8.72 8.18 6.17
CA GLN A 35 9.28 9.16 7.11
C GLN A 35 8.21 9.91 7.91
N SER A 36 6.94 9.73 7.58
CA SER A 36 5.80 10.34 8.28
C SER A 36 4.52 9.53 8.06
N GLN A 37 3.53 9.74 8.93
CA GLN A 37 2.18 9.17 8.77
C GLN A 37 1.57 9.54 7.41
N GLN A 38 1.81 10.77 6.92
CA GLN A 38 1.36 11.20 5.60
C GLN A 38 2.09 10.46 4.48
N SER A 39 3.41 10.29 4.57
CA SER A 39 4.17 9.53 3.57
C SER A 39 3.77 8.06 3.55
N LEU A 40 3.43 7.47 4.70
CA LEU A 40 2.85 6.14 4.79
C LEU A 40 1.48 6.10 4.12
N LYS A 41 0.60 7.09 4.41
CA LYS A 41 -0.72 7.21 3.78
C LYS A 41 -0.60 7.29 2.26
N ASP A 42 0.25 8.19 1.76
CA ASP A 42 0.45 8.38 0.32
C ASP A 42 0.99 7.10 -0.32
N SER A 43 1.95 6.43 0.32
CA SER A 43 2.50 5.16 -0.18
C SER A 43 1.42 4.09 -0.25
N LEU A 44 0.60 3.96 0.80
CA LEU A 44 -0.51 3.01 0.84
C LEU A 44 -1.57 3.36 -0.20
N GLN A 45 -1.97 4.63 -0.33
CA GLN A 45 -2.94 5.05 -1.35
C GLN A 45 -2.46 4.80 -2.78
N ASN A 46 -1.15 4.87 -3.04
CA ASN A 46 -0.57 4.59 -4.35
C ASN A 46 -0.31 3.09 -4.61
N LEU A 47 -0.05 2.30 -3.55
CA LEU A 47 0.26 0.87 -3.65
C LEU A 47 -0.98 -0.02 -3.55
N VAL A 48 -2.01 0.44 -2.86
CA VAL A 48 -3.02 -0.45 -2.28
C VAL A 48 -4.31 -0.34 -3.08
N VAL A 49 -4.43 -1.29 -4.00
CA VAL A 49 -5.67 -1.65 -4.69
C VAL A 49 -6.48 -2.66 -3.86
N PHE A 50 -6.23 -2.73 -2.55
CA PHE A 50 -6.78 -3.71 -1.62
C PHE A 50 -7.48 -3.01 -0.46
N GLN A 51 -8.63 -3.52 -0.02
CA GLN A 51 -9.32 -2.98 1.13
C GLN A 51 -8.57 -3.32 2.42
N TYR A 52 -8.40 -2.37 3.34
CA TYR A 52 -7.84 -2.65 4.67
C TYR A 52 -8.89 -3.35 5.55
N GLU A 53 -8.51 -4.50 6.11
CA GLU A 53 -9.40 -5.35 6.91
C GLU A 53 -9.13 -5.25 8.42
N GLY A 54 -7.89 -4.93 8.81
CA GLY A 54 -7.56 -4.76 10.23
C GLY A 54 -6.10 -4.98 10.59
N LEU A 55 -5.80 -4.70 11.87
CA LEU A 55 -4.47 -4.85 12.46
C LEU A 55 -4.53 -5.89 13.59
N PHE A 56 -3.74 -6.94 13.45
CA PHE A 56 -3.48 -7.89 14.53
C PHE A 56 -2.26 -7.42 15.30
N ARG A 57 -2.47 -7.00 16.55
CA ARG A 57 -1.41 -6.57 17.44
C ARG A 57 -0.73 -7.78 18.06
N GLN A 58 0.61 -7.77 18.07
CA GLN A 58 1.44 -8.87 18.55
C GLN A 58 1.10 -10.23 17.90
N ASP A 59 0.83 -10.20 16.60
CA ASP A 59 0.43 -11.36 15.81
C ASP A 59 1.45 -12.52 15.94
N CYS A 60 2.75 -12.22 15.93
CA CYS A 60 3.78 -13.22 16.19
C CYS A 60 5.11 -12.62 16.67
N ILE A 61 6.03 -13.50 17.05
CA ILE A 61 7.45 -13.16 17.25
C ILE A 61 8.24 -13.69 16.06
N LEU A 62 8.85 -12.80 15.28
CA LEU A 62 9.68 -13.15 14.11
C LEU A 62 11.12 -12.72 14.37
N LYS A 63 12.05 -13.68 14.29
CA LYS A 63 13.50 -13.44 14.56
C LYS A 63 13.77 -12.75 15.91
N GLY A 64 12.94 -13.00 16.92
CA GLY A 64 13.07 -12.40 18.26
C GLY A 64 12.43 -11.02 18.43
N HIS A 65 11.74 -10.51 17.41
CA HIS A 65 11.07 -9.21 17.44
C HIS A 65 9.55 -9.39 17.40
N ASN A 66 8.81 -8.51 18.08
CA ASN A 66 7.35 -8.45 17.99
C ASN A 66 6.94 -8.01 16.58
N ARG A 67 5.94 -8.68 16.00
CA ARG A 67 5.34 -8.28 14.73
C ARG A 67 3.85 -7.99 14.91
N ASN A 68 3.45 -6.80 14.51
CA ASN A 68 2.06 -6.48 14.20
C ASN A 68 1.80 -6.81 12.72
N THR A 69 0.62 -7.35 12.41
CA THR A 69 0.25 -7.72 11.04
C THR A 69 -0.99 -6.96 10.59
N ALA A 70 -0.83 -6.16 9.54
CA ALA A 70 -1.93 -5.49 8.86
C ALA A 70 -2.45 -6.39 7.73
N TRP A 71 -3.77 -6.56 7.66
CA TRP A 71 -4.44 -7.37 6.66
C TRP A 71 -5.13 -6.49 5.62
N PHE A 72 -4.98 -6.89 4.36
CA PHE A 72 -5.62 -6.26 3.21
C PHE A 72 -6.23 -7.36 2.32
N SER A 73 -7.35 -7.07 1.66
CA SER A 73 -8.08 -8.01 0.83
C SER A 73 -8.45 -7.40 -0.54
N MET A 74 -8.73 -8.27 -1.51
CA MET A 74 -9.43 -7.91 -2.74
C MET A 74 -10.38 -9.06 -3.02
N ILE A 75 -11.64 -8.75 -3.26
CA ILE A 75 -12.65 -9.76 -3.58
C ILE A 75 -12.89 -9.86 -5.08
N ASP A 76 -13.56 -10.93 -5.50
CA ASP A 76 -13.90 -11.19 -6.89
C ASP A 76 -14.78 -10.11 -7.52
N ASP A 77 -15.69 -9.50 -6.75
CA ASP A 77 -16.52 -8.39 -7.22
C ASP A 77 -15.72 -7.10 -7.49
N GLU A 78 -14.59 -6.90 -6.83
CA GLU A 78 -13.72 -5.72 -7.03
C GLU A 78 -12.78 -5.93 -8.23
N TRP A 79 -12.39 -7.17 -8.50
CA TRP A 79 -11.38 -7.50 -9.51
C TRP A 79 -11.65 -6.94 -10.92
N PRO A 80 -12.87 -6.96 -11.48
CA PRO A 80 -13.11 -6.45 -12.84
C PRO A 80 -12.70 -4.98 -13.03
N GLU A 81 -13.01 -4.13 -12.05
CA GLU A 81 -12.66 -2.70 -12.06
C GLU A 81 -11.15 -2.52 -11.97
N LEU A 82 -10.53 -3.22 -11.02
CA LEU A 82 -9.09 -3.15 -10.77
C LEU A 82 -8.30 -3.67 -11.97
N LYS A 83 -8.75 -4.77 -12.58
CA LYS A 83 -8.16 -5.32 -13.80
C LYS A 83 -8.13 -4.28 -14.92
N ASN A 84 -9.24 -3.56 -15.14
CA ASN A 84 -9.29 -2.51 -16.16
C ASN A 84 -8.26 -1.40 -15.87
N ALA A 85 -8.20 -0.93 -14.63
CA ALA A 85 -7.22 0.07 -14.21
C ALA A 85 -5.78 -0.40 -14.41
N TYR A 86 -5.47 -1.65 -14.03
CA TYR A 86 -4.15 -2.25 -14.27
C TYR A 86 -3.82 -2.37 -15.76
N GLN A 87 -4.78 -2.74 -16.60
CA GLN A 87 -4.56 -2.85 -18.04
C GLN A 87 -4.25 -1.49 -18.68
N GLN A 88 -4.92 -0.43 -18.26
CA GLN A 88 -4.65 0.92 -18.73
C GLN A 88 -3.31 1.44 -18.21
N TRP A 89 -3.03 1.25 -16.91
CA TRP A 89 -1.80 1.70 -16.28
C TRP A 89 -0.56 0.98 -16.85
N LEU A 90 -0.65 -0.31 -17.16
CA LEU A 90 0.42 -1.11 -17.79
C LEU A 90 0.47 -0.95 -19.32
N SER A 91 -0.48 -0.23 -19.92
CA SER A 91 -0.44 0.02 -21.36
C SER A 91 0.86 0.73 -21.73
N PRO A 92 1.54 0.35 -22.83
CA PRO A 92 2.70 1.08 -23.34
C PRO A 92 2.41 2.58 -23.53
N ASP A 93 1.15 2.93 -23.80
CA ASP A 93 0.71 4.32 -23.96
C ASP A 93 0.86 5.15 -22.68
N ASN A 94 0.83 4.51 -21.50
CA ASN A 94 1.03 5.15 -20.22
C ASN A 94 2.51 5.39 -19.88
N PHE A 95 3.46 5.02 -20.75
CA PHE A 95 4.89 5.25 -20.51
C PHE A 95 5.48 6.23 -21.51
N ASP A 96 6.37 7.10 -21.02
CA ASP A 96 7.15 8.01 -21.87
C ASP A 96 8.38 7.33 -22.49
N GLU A 97 9.14 8.08 -23.30
CA GLU A 97 10.33 7.58 -24.00
C GLU A 97 11.46 7.12 -23.04
N HIS A 98 11.39 7.52 -21.77
CA HIS A 98 12.35 7.16 -20.73
C HIS A 98 11.83 6.03 -19.83
N GLY A 99 10.62 5.52 -20.08
CA GLY A 99 10.00 4.45 -19.31
C GLY A 99 9.36 4.93 -18.00
N PHE A 100 9.13 6.23 -17.83
CA PHE A 100 8.37 6.74 -16.70
C PHE A 100 6.87 6.73 -17.01
N GLN A 101 6.07 6.41 -15.99
CA GLN A 101 4.62 6.46 -16.08
C GLN A 101 4.13 7.91 -16.30
N LYS A 102 3.14 8.10 -17.17
CA LYS A 102 2.47 9.38 -17.45
C LYS A 102 1.35 9.64 -16.44
N GLN A 103 0.57 8.62 -16.12
CA GLN A 103 -0.47 8.61 -15.10
C GLN A 103 -0.18 7.52 -14.07
N LYS A 104 -0.54 7.77 -12.82
CA LYS A 104 -0.42 6.79 -11.74
C LYS A 104 -1.56 5.80 -11.81
N LEU A 105 -1.37 4.61 -11.24
CA LEU A 105 -2.43 3.60 -11.16
C LEU A 105 -3.70 4.15 -10.49
N SER A 106 -3.54 4.98 -9.46
CA SER A 106 -4.63 5.66 -8.75
C SER A 106 -5.52 6.51 -9.66
N ASP A 107 -4.96 7.07 -10.74
CA ASP A 107 -5.70 7.95 -11.66
C ASP A 107 -6.72 7.15 -12.49
N PHE A 108 -6.49 5.85 -12.68
CA PHE A 108 -7.39 4.92 -13.39
C PHE A 108 -8.44 4.25 -12.47
N LEU A 109 -8.38 4.50 -11.15
CA LEU A 109 -9.29 3.94 -10.15
C LEU A 109 -10.40 4.91 -9.72
N ILE A 110 -10.36 6.17 -10.18
CA ILE A 110 -11.26 7.25 -9.74
C ILE A 110 -12.26 7.66 -10.86
N GLU A 111 -12.21 7.04 -12.04
CA GLU A 111 -13.13 7.34 -13.16
C GLU A 111 -14.53 6.71 -13.02
#